data_AF-A0A7S1F6D1-F1
#
_entry.id   AF-A0A7S1F6D1-F1
#
_cell.length_a   1.000
_cell.length_b   1.000
_cell.length_c   1.000
_cell.angle_alpha   90.00
_cell.angle_beta   90.00
_cell.angle_gamma   90.00
#
_symmetry.space_group_name_H-M   'P 1'
#
loop_
_entity.id
_entity.type
_entity.pdbx_description
1 polymer ?
#
loop_
_entity_poly.entity_id
_entity_poly.type
_entity_poly.pdbx_seq_one_letter_code
_entity_poly.pdbx_strand_id
1 'polypeptide(L)'
;VRDFRMMMLAMVSSVVPLFWAVMTLGFLHYLASIVVMTLVSDYVSTAAAGDATVGELTLWFKSMPMSMLTLFMAISGGVSWWEIMQPILVVGHLAGVIFVCFIVVAVLAVLNIITGIFVTD
;
A
#
# COMPACT_ATOMS: atom_id res chain seq x y z
N VAL A 1 31.76 7.72 -21.74
CA VAL A 1 32.31 7.50 -20.37
C VAL A 1 31.94 8.61 -19.41
N ARG A 2 32.17 9.89 -19.72
CA ARG A 2 31.78 11.04 -18.87
C ARG A 2 30.28 11.06 -18.54
N ASP A 3 29.42 10.89 -19.54
CA ASP A 3 27.97 11.00 -19.36
C ASP A 3 27.41 9.84 -18.52
N PHE A 4 27.89 8.62 -18.75
CA PHE A 4 27.56 7.45 -17.89
C PHE A 4 28.01 7.66 -16.44
N ARG A 5 29.19 8.27 -16.23
CA ARG A 5 29.72 8.56 -14.89
C ARG A 5 28.89 9.63 -14.17
N MET A 6 28.39 10.63 -14.91
CA MET A 6 27.47 11.64 -14.39
C MET A 6 26.13 11.02 -13.99
N MET A 7 25.57 10.13 -14.82
CA MET A 7 24.34 9.41 -14.50
C MET A 7 24.50 8.52 -13.26
N MET A 8 25.62 7.79 -13.12
CA MET A 8 25.88 6.99 -11.92
C MET A 8 26.06 7.85 -10.66
N LEU A 9 26.72 9.00 -10.75
CA LEU A 9 26.87 9.90 -9.61
C LEU A 9 25.51 10.45 -9.15
N ALA A 10 24.64 10.84 -10.08
CA ALA A 10 23.27 11.27 -9.78
C ALA A 10 22.45 10.13 -9.12
N MET A 11 22.53 8.91 -9.65
CA MET A 11 21.86 7.76 -9.03
C MET A 11 22.31 7.53 -7.58
N VAL A 12 23.62 7.63 -7.33
CA VAL A 12 24.18 7.41 -5.99
C VAL A 12 23.80 8.55 -5.03
N SER A 13 23.75 9.81 -5.49
CA SER A 13 23.33 10.94 -4.66
C SER A 13 21.85 10.85 -4.25
N SER A 14 20.99 10.23 -5.07
CA SER A 14 19.58 10.01 -4.73
C SER A 14 19.34 8.83 -3.76
N VAL A 15 20.33 7.98 -3.47
CA VAL A 15 20.12 6.76 -2.64
C VAL A 15 19.68 7.09 -1.21
N VAL A 16 20.29 8.09 -0.58
CA VAL A 16 19.97 8.49 0.80
C VAL A 16 18.53 9.05 0.92
N PRO A 17 18.10 10.03 0.10
CA PRO A 17 16.71 10.50 0.16
C PRO A 17 15.71 9.40 -0.24
N LEU A 18 16.05 8.53 -1.20
CA LEU A 18 15.23 7.36 -1.55
C LEU A 18 15.07 6.40 -0.38
N PHE A 19 16.13 6.13 0.39
CA PHE A 19 16.07 5.27 1.56
C PHE A 19 15.09 5.81 2.61
N TRP A 20 15.18 7.10 2.94
CA TRP A 20 14.23 7.75 3.87
C TRP A 20 12.80 7.75 3.35
N ALA A 21 12.62 7.95 2.05
CA ALA A 21 11.33 7.88 1.39
C ALA A 21 10.71 6.49 1.48
N VAL A 22 11.48 5.43 1.17
CA VAL A 22 11.05 4.03 1.28
C VAL A 22 10.71 3.66 2.71
N MET A 23 11.51 4.08 3.70
CA MET A 23 11.21 3.86 5.11
C MET A 23 9.89 4.53 5.52
N THR A 24 9.67 5.77 5.09
CA THR A 24 8.44 6.53 5.40
C THR A 24 7.22 5.88 4.74
N LEU A 25 7.33 5.49 3.47
CA LEU A 25 6.27 4.76 2.76
C LEU A 25 5.98 3.41 3.41
N GLY A 26 7.01 2.67 3.84
CA GLY A 26 6.88 1.40 4.54
C GLY A 26 6.15 1.55 5.88
N PHE A 27 6.45 2.62 6.63
CA PHE A 27 5.74 2.94 7.87
C PHE A 27 4.26 3.25 7.62
N LEU A 28 3.94 4.03 6.58
CA LEU A 28 2.55 4.31 6.19
C LEU A 28 1.80 3.03 5.78
N HIS A 29 2.46 2.13 5.03
CA HIS A 29 1.90 0.82 4.67
C HIS A 29 1.61 -0.04 5.89
N TYR A 30 2.53 -0.05 6.86
CA TYR A 30 2.34 -0.79 8.11
C TYR A 30 1.12 -0.28 8.89
N LEU A 31 0.99 1.04 9.06
CA LEU A 31 -0.16 1.63 9.76
C LEU A 31 -1.48 1.34 9.04
N ALA A 32 -1.54 1.54 7.73
CA ALA A 32 -2.74 1.25 6.94
C ALA A 32 -3.12 -0.24 7.02
N SER A 33 -2.12 -1.13 6.96
CA SER A 33 -2.32 -2.57 7.08
C SER A 33 -2.90 -2.96 8.44
N ILE A 34 -2.46 -2.35 9.55
CA ILE A 34 -3.05 -2.61 10.87
C ILE A 34 -4.53 -2.24 10.89
N VAL A 35 -4.88 -1.05 10.39
CA VAL A 35 -6.25 -0.55 10.43
C VAL A 35 -7.17 -1.45 9.61
N VAL A 36 -6.80 -1.75 8.37
CA VAL A 36 -7.61 -2.62 7.49
C VAL A 36 -7.71 -4.03 8.06
N MET A 37 -6.58 -4.63 8.49
CA MET A 37 -6.60 -5.98 9.06
C MET A 37 -7.45 -6.07 10.33
N THR A 38 -7.47 -5.03 11.16
CA THR A 38 -8.32 -4.97 12.37
C THR A 38 -9.80 -4.99 11.99
N LEU A 39 -10.21 -4.15 11.02
CA LEU A 39 -11.60 -4.09 10.56
C LEU A 39 -12.05 -5.42 9.91
N VAL A 40 -11.17 -6.01 9.11
CA VAL A 40 -11.43 -7.31 8.47
C VAL A 40 -11.54 -8.42 9.51
N SER A 41 -10.65 -8.44 10.51
CA SER A 41 -10.66 -9.47 11.55
C SER A 41 -11.94 -9.40 12.40
N ASP A 42 -12.40 -8.19 12.72
CA ASP A 42 -13.65 -7.96 13.44
C ASP A 42 -14.85 -8.51 12.67
N TYR A 43 -14.94 -8.19 11.37
CA TYR A 43 -15.99 -8.73 10.50
C TYR A 43 -15.92 -10.26 10.37
N VAL A 44 -14.75 -10.83 10.14
CA VAL A 44 -14.57 -12.29 10.03
C VAL A 44 -14.98 -13.00 11.33
N SER A 45 -14.75 -12.38 12.50
CA SER A 45 -15.12 -12.97 13.79
C SER A 45 -16.64 -13.03 14.05
N THR A 46 -17.41 -12.20 13.36
CA THR A 46 -18.87 -12.08 13.53
C THR A 46 -19.67 -12.60 12.34
N ALA A 47 -18.99 -12.95 11.25
CA ALA A 47 -19.60 -13.45 10.02
C ALA A 47 -20.30 -14.81 10.22
N ALA A 48 -21.38 -15.02 9.46
CA ALA A 48 -22.11 -16.28 9.47
C ALA A 48 -21.29 -17.42 8.84
N ALA A 49 -21.53 -18.65 9.28
CA ALA A 49 -20.90 -19.83 8.69
C ALA A 49 -21.26 -19.94 7.19
N GLY A 50 -20.25 -20.00 6.33
CA GLY A 50 -20.41 -20.12 4.88
C GLY A 50 -20.47 -18.78 4.12
N ASP A 51 -20.17 -17.65 4.77
CA ASP A 51 -20.03 -16.36 4.09
C ASP A 51 -18.88 -16.40 3.08
N ALA A 52 -19.20 -16.21 1.79
CA ALA A 52 -18.22 -16.21 0.70
C ALA A 52 -17.17 -15.09 0.83
N THR A 53 -17.55 -13.95 1.43
CA THR A 53 -16.69 -12.79 1.65
C THR A 53 -15.53 -13.12 2.58
N VAL A 54 -15.74 -13.99 3.57
CA VAL A 54 -14.70 -14.39 4.53
C VAL A 54 -13.55 -15.09 3.81
N GLY A 55 -13.83 -15.87 2.77
CA GLY A 55 -12.80 -16.52 1.96
C GLY A 55 -11.90 -15.51 1.25
N GLU A 56 -12.49 -14.50 0.60
CA GLU A 56 -11.77 -13.44 -0.10
C GLU A 56 -10.97 -12.56 0.88
N LEU A 57 -11.59 -12.16 1.99
CA LEU A 57 -10.93 -11.38 3.03
C LEU A 57 -9.76 -12.13 3.66
N THR A 58 -9.90 -13.44 3.88
CA THR A 58 -8.82 -14.28 4.40
C THR A 58 -7.69 -14.41 3.39
N LEU A 59 -7.98 -14.52 2.09
CA LEU A 59 -6.95 -14.57 1.05
C LEU A 59 -6.04 -13.32 1.11
N TRP A 60 -6.65 -12.15 1.21
CA TRP A 60 -5.95 -10.86 1.17
C TRP A 60 -5.38 -10.40 2.52
N PHE A 61 -6.02 -10.77 3.64
CA PHE A 61 -5.75 -10.21 4.97
C PHE A 61 -5.51 -11.26 6.06
N LYS A 62 -5.17 -12.52 5.73
CA LYS A 62 -4.90 -13.60 6.72
C LYS A 62 -3.82 -13.28 7.75
N SER A 63 -2.86 -12.41 7.42
CA SER A 63 -1.72 -12.13 8.27
C SER A 63 -1.16 -10.74 7.98
N MET A 64 -0.43 -10.18 8.94
CA MET A 64 0.13 -8.84 8.81
C MET A 64 1.06 -8.67 7.60
N PRO A 65 2.04 -9.57 7.33
CA PRO A 65 2.88 -9.47 6.14
C PRO A 65 2.08 -9.62 4.84
N MET A 66 1.04 -10.46 4.84
CA MET A 66 0.16 -10.62 3.67
C MET A 66 -0.65 -9.36 3.42
N SER A 67 -1.22 -8.75 4.46
CA SER A 67 -1.96 -7.49 4.37
C SER A 67 -1.06 -6.35 3.84
N MET A 68 0.17 -6.23 4.34
CA MET A 68 1.14 -5.27 3.80
C MET A 68 1.44 -5.53 2.32
N LEU A 69 1.60 -6.79 1.92
CA LEU A 69 1.80 -7.18 0.53
C LEU A 69 0.57 -6.84 -0.34
N THR A 70 -0.64 -7.11 0.15
CA THR A 70 -1.91 -6.76 -0.52
C THR A 70 -2.00 -5.27 -0.79
N LEU A 71 -1.72 -4.43 0.22
CA LEU A 71 -1.70 -2.98 0.05
C LEU A 71 -0.64 -2.52 -0.95
N PHE A 72 0.55 -3.13 -0.92
CA PHE A 72 1.60 -2.87 -1.89
C PHE A 72 1.18 -3.28 -3.32
N MET A 73 0.54 -4.44 -3.49
CA MET A 73 0.03 -4.90 -4.80
C MET A 73 -1.03 -3.94 -5.34
N ALA A 74 -1.89 -3.38 -4.47
CA ALA A 74 -2.93 -2.42 -4.86
C ALA A 74 -2.35 -1.11 -5.44
N ILE A 75 -1.22 -0.63 -4.92
CA ILE A 75 -0.58 0.62 -5.39
C ILE A 75 0.42 0.40 -6.53
N SER A 76 1.04 -0.78 -6.60
CA SER A 76 2.05 -1.11 -7.62
C SER A 76 1.43 -1.68 -8.90
N GLY A 77 0.13 -1.99 -8.90
CA GLY A 77 -0.55 -2.61 -10.03
C GLY A 77 -0.33 -4.13 -10.11
N GLY A 78 0.08 -4.77 -9.02
CA GLY A 78 0.17 -6.24 -8.94
C GLY A 78 -1.20 -6.92 -8.99
N VAL A 79 -2.22 -6.25 -8.46
CA VAL A 79 -3.64 -6.61 -8.60
C VAL A 79 -4.45 -5.34 -8.74
N SER A 80 -5.61 -5.40 -9.40
CA SER A 80 -6.52 -4.25 -9.43
C SER A 80 -6.92 -3.89 -7.99
N TRP A 81 -6.72 -2.64 -7.59
CA TRP A 81 -7.17 -2.17 -6.27
C TRP A 81 -8.68 -2.37 -6.08
N TRP A 82 -9.45 -2.44 -7.17
CA TRP A 82 -10.88 -2.73 -7.15
C TRP A 82 -11.20 -4.15 -6.66
N GLU A 83 -10.38 -5.15 -7.02
CA GLU A 83 -10.57 -6.54 -6.58
C GLU A 83 -10.41 -6.68 -5.06
N ILE A 84 -9.56 -5.84 -4.44
CA ILE A 84 -9.40 -5.79 -2.98
C ILE A 84 -10.52 -4.95 -2.34
N MET A 85 -10.95 -3.88 -3.02
CA MET A 85 -12.00 -2.98 -2.52
C MET A 85 -13.36 -3.68 -2.40
N GLN A 86 -13.69 -4.58 -3.33
CA GLN A 86 -14.97 -5.28 -3.35
C GLN A 86 -15.30 -6.00 -2.03
N PRO A 87 -14.45 -6.90 -1.50
CA PRO A 87 -14.71 -7.53 -0.21
C PRO A 87 -14.59 -6.56 0.97
N ILE A 88 -13.76 -5.52 0.89
CA ILE A 88 -13.67 -4.46 1.93
C ILE A 88 -14.98 -3.69 2.07
N LEU A 89 -15.69 -3.42 0.96
CA LEU A 89 -16.97 -2.72 1.00
C LEU A 89 -18.06 -3.50 1.74
N VAL A 90 -17.96 -4.83 1.77
CA VAL A 90 -18.88 -5.71 2.52
C VAL A 90 -18.60 -5.61 4.02
N VAL A 91 -17.33 -5.47 4.43
CA VAL A 91 -16.95 -5.19 5.83
C VAL A 91 -17.57 -3.88 6.31
N GLY A 92 -17.59 -2.87 5.44
CA GLY A 92 -18.35 -1.64 5.66
C GLY A 92 -17.81 -0.45 4.89
N HIS A 93 -18.66 0.56 4.65
CA HIS A 93 -18.30 1.75 3.89
C HIS A 93 -17.12 2.53 4.50
N LEU A 94 -17.00 2.55 5.83
CA LEU A 94 -15.87 3.21 6.50
C LEU A 94 -14.53 2.54 6.15
N ALA A 95 -14.49 1.20 6.10
CA ALA A 95 -13.30 0.45 5.70
C ALA A 95 -12.91 0.78 4.25
N GLY A 96 -13.91 0.88 3.36
CA GLY A 96 -13.72 1.31 1.98
C GLY A 96 -13.15 2.72 1.87
N VAL A 97 -13.70 3.68 2.62
CA VAL A 97 -13.18 5.07 2.64
C VAL A 97 -11.72 5.11 3.12
N ILE A 98 -11.40 4.39 4.19
CA ILE A 98 -10.03 4.30 4.72
C ILE A 98 -9.07 3.72 3.67
N PHE A 99 -9.47 2.64 2.98
CA PHE A 99 -8.67 2.03 1.93
C PHE A 99 -8.42 2.99 0.75
N VAL A 100 -9.44 3.72 0.30
CA VAL A 100 -9.31 4.73 -0.76
C VAL A 100 -8.39 5.87 -0.32
N CYS A 101 -8.54 6.36 0.92
CA CYS A 101 -7.64 7.37 1.49
C CYS A 101 -6.18 6.88 1.48
N PHE A 102 -5.93 5.61 1.84
CA PHE A 102 -4.61 5.00 1.75
C PHE A 102 -4.07 5.04 0.30
N ILE A 103 -4.86 4.61 -0.69
CA ILE A 103 -4.44 4.62 -2.10
C ILE A 103 -4.07 6.04 -2.55
N VAL A 104 -4.91 7.03 -2.26
CA VAL A 104 -4.66 8.43 -2.63
C VAL A 104 -3.37 8.95 -1.98
N VAL A 105 -3.20 8.75 -0.67
CA VAL A 105 -2.01 9.20 0.05
C VAL A 105 -0.76 8.49 -0.45
N ALA A 106 -0.81 7.18 -0.71
CA ALA A 106 0.33 6.42 -1.21
C ALA A 106 0.74 6.88 -2.61
N VAL A 107 -0.21 7.06 -3.54
CA VAL A 107 0.07 7.55 -4.89
C VAL A 107 0.62 8.97 -4.87
N LEU A 108 0.01 9.89 -4.11
CA LEU A 108 0.51 11.26 -3.98
C LEU A 108 1.89 11.31 -3.31
N ALA A 109 2.13 10.49 -2.29
CA ALA A 109 3.43 10.41 -1.64
C ALA A 109 4.51 9.95 -2.62
N VAL A 110 4.26 8.89 -3.39
CA VAL A 110 5.19 8.41 -4.43
C VAL A 110 5.45 9.48 -5.49
N LEU A 111 4.41 10.14 -5.99
CA LEU A 111 4.54 11.23 -6.96
C LEU A 111 5.35 12.40 -6.40
N ASN A 112 5.11 12.79 -5.14
CA ASN A 112 5.83 13.88 -4.49
C ASN A 112 7.29 13.52 -4.21
N ILE A 113 7.59 12.27 -3.84
CA ILE A 113 8.96 11.78 -3.66
C ILE A 113 9.71 11.85 -4.99
N ILE A 114 9.11 11.32 -6.07
CA ILE A 114 9.71 11.33 -7.41
C ILE A 114 9.95 12.77 -7.88
N THR A 115 8.94 13.63 -7.76
CA THR A 115 9.04 15.05 -8.15
C THR A 115 10.09 15.77 -7.32
N GLY A 116 10.15 15.52 -6.01
CA GLY A 116 11.15 16.11 -5.12
C GLY A 116 12.57 15.74 -5.52
N ILE A 117 12.82 14.48 -5.91
CA ILE A 117 14.14 14.06 -6.39
C ILE A 117 14.49 14.79 -7.70
N PHE A 118 13.58 14.83 -8.68
CA PHE A 118 13.86 15.44 -9.99
C PHE A 118 13.90 16.97 -10.01
N VAL A 119 13.30 17.65 -9.04
CA VAL A 119 13.32 19.11 -8.94
C VAL A 119 14.53 19.63 -8.16
N THR A 120 15.16 18.77 -7.35
CA THR A 120 16.34 19.14 -6.54
C THR A 120 17.66 18.93 -7.31
N ASP A 121 17.62 18.26 -8.46
CA ASP A 121 18.72 18.12 -9.43
C ASP A 121 18.45 18.94 -10.70
#